data_AF-A0A371IZD7-F1
#
_entry.id   AF-A0A371IZD7-F1
#
_cell.length_a   1.000
_cell.length_b   1.000
_cell.length_c   1.000
_cell.angle_alpha   90.00
_cell.angle_beta   90.00
_cell.angle_gamma   90.00
#
_symmetry.space_group_name_H-M   'P 1'
#
loop_
_entity.id
_entity.type
_entity.pdbx_description
1 polymer ?
#
loop_
_entity_poly.entity_id
_entity_poly.type
_entity_poly.pdbx_seq_one_letter_code
_entity_poly.pdbx_strand_id
1 'polypeptide(L)'
;MKNKTRHLFLVFNATYENTNIDTINEHIYIDKNMGEVIWGQFTTHPNQNQFEQLKIKVLDSQVENNIPTFVFFYSGKSGQEKELYCADYIAQYGRRKIGSDIMDLVPTYYHDRVNADPVQGKYTCKSYVRVRNIRKISISHLDNMYQFESPYYSVEKIIEEYPRPKPVLYINLDEGLYNRCCETFDSYSEDYDELENIEIKDKIDNYEVVISKDEIETIFVEEPIKRSEKKQSSIKREFKTRKTGYIKKAQNDKKIGDEGELFVIKVEKARLEKLGVKDIDKKIKHISLERGDGDGYDIESVDIDTSGQEVPIYIEVKTTTNKSINYPFFITKKEVEVSIVKEANGEIYKLYRVYDFDLSKGKGKIYISQGSLLDSFNCIPEVYKASK
;
A
#
# COMPACT_ATOMS: atom_id res chain seq x y z
N MET A 1 -26.39 8.02 25.89
CA MET A 1 -25.11 7.88 25.18
C MET A 1 -25.00 9.01 24.17
N LYS A 2 -23.99 9.90 24.31
CA LYS A 2 -23.85 11.14 23.53
C LYS A 2 -23.09 10.98 22.20
N ASN A 3 -22.33 9.91 22.00
CA ASN A 3 -21.82 9.55 20.68
C ASN A 3 -22.87 8.73 19.91
N LYS A 4 -23.34 9.29 18.79
CA LYS A 4 -24.30 8.68 17.86
C LYS A 4 -23.60 8.07 16.64
N THR A 5 -22.32 7.70 16.76
CA THR A 5 -21.59 7.08 15.67
C THR A 5 -21.98 5.62 15.54
N ARG A 6 -22.09 5.16 14.30
CA ARG A 6 -22.40 3.78 13.96
C ARG A 6 -21.15 3.11 13.44
N HIS A 7 -20.95 1.87 13.87
CA HIS A 7 -19.83 1.04 13.48
C HIS A 7 -20.34 -0.34 13.08
N LEU A 8 -19.48 -1.11 12.44
CA LEU A 8 -19.81 -2.45 11.95
C LEU A 8 -19.09 -3.49 12.79
N PHE A 9 -19.76 -4.58 13.12
CA PHE A 9 -19.16 -5.74 13.76
C PHE A 9 -19.46 -6.97 12.91
N LEU A 10 -18.41 -7.69 12.53
CA LEU A 10 -18.42 -8.79 11.59
C LEU A 10 -17.87 -10.04 12.26
N VAL A 11 -18.65 -11.13 12.20
CA VAL A 11 -18.15 -12.45 12.60
C VAL A 11 -17.48 -13.09 11.39
N PHE A 12 -16.30 -13.64 11.59
CA PHE A 12 -15.58 -14.39 10.56
C PHE A 12 -15.14 -15.77 11.05
N ASN A 13 -14.78 -16.64 10.11
CA ASN A 13 -14.18 -17.93 10.41
C ASN A 13 -12.66 -17.78 10.31
N ALA A 14 -11.91 -18.10 11.38
CA ALA A 14 -10.44 -18.06 11.36
C ALA A 14 -9.85 -18.79 10.14
N THR A 15 -10.38 -19.97 9.82
CA THR A 15 -9.97 -20.76 8.65
C THR A 15 -11.04 -20.79 7.55
N TYR A 16 -10.61 -20.76 6.29
CA TYR A 16 -11.49 -20.84 5.13
C TYR A 16 -11.85 -22.29 4.80
N GLU A 17 -13.14 -22.67 4.84
CA GLU A 17 -13.70 -23.94 4.32
C GLU A 17 -12.88 -25.23 4.61
N ASN A 18 -12.28 -25.36 5.80
CA ASN A 18 -11.40 -26.47 6.20
C ASN A 18 -10.05 -26.55 5.46
N THR A 19 -9.63 -25.46 4.84
CA THR A 19 -8.26 -25.27 4.35
C THR A 19 -7.34 -24.77 5.48
N ASN A 20 -6.04 -24.74 5.22
CA ASN A 20 -5.05 -24.15 6.11
C ASN A 20 -4.92 -22.62 5.95
N ILE A 21 -5.82 -21.99 5.20
CA ILE A 21 -5.76 -20.54 4.95
C ILE A 21 -6.26 -19.81 6.20
N ASP A 22 -5.36 -19.04 6.78
CA ASP A 22 -5.66 -18.09 7.85
C ASP A 22 -6.27 -16.83 7.26
N THR A 23 -7.59 -16.70 7.42
CA THR A 23 -8.34 -15.63 6.78
C THR A 23 -7.94 -14.25 7.27
N ILE A 24 -7.64 -14.06 8.57
CA ILE A 24 -7.32 -12.73 9.08
C ILE A 24 -5.93 -12.31 8.62
N ASN A 25 -4.97 -13.25 8.59
CA ASN A 25 -3.61 -12.97 8.13
C ASN A 25 -3.56 -12.64 6.63
N GLU A 26 -4.33 -13.32 5.78
CA GLU A 26 -4.44 -12.97 4.36
C GLU A 26 -4.97 -11.53 4.15
N HIS A 27 -5.97 -11.12 4.93
CA HIS A 27 -6.51 -9.76 4.81
C HIS A 27 -5.56 -8.71 5.39
N ILE A 28 -4.90 -9.00 6.52
CA ILE A 28 -3.86 -8.12 7.08
C ILE A 28 -2.70 -7.97 6.09
N TYR A 29 -2.29 -9.05 5.43
CA TYR A 29 -1.24 -9.01 4.41
C TYR A 29 -1.60 -8.05 3.28
N ILE A 30 -2.81 -8.13 2.72
CA ILE A 30 -3.24 -7.22 1.66
C ILE A 30 -3.37 -5.79 2.16
N ASP A 31 -3.95 -5.59 3.34
CA ASP A 31 -4.07 -4.26 3.96
C ASP A 31 -2.71 -3.59 4.11
N LYS A 32 -1.70 -4.34 4.59
CA LYS A 32 -0.31 -3.86 4.71
C LYS A 32 0.30 -3.49 3.35
N ASN A 33 0.18 -4.36 2.36
CA ASN A 33 0.85 -4.18 1.06
C ASN A 33 0.15 -3.15 0.16
N MET A 34 -1.18 -3.10 0.19
CA MET A 34 -1.99 -2.25 -0.68
C MET A 34 -2.50 -0.98 0.02
N GLY A 35 -2.31 -0.89 1.35
CA GLY A 35 -2.79 0.19 2.20
C GLY A 35 -4.28 0.10 2.55
N GLU A 36 -5.00 -0.84 1.94
CA GLU A 36 -6.44 -1.08 2.10
C GLU A 36 -6.74 -2.53 1.69
N VAL A 37 -7.81 -3.12 2.22
CA VAL A 37 -8.27 -4.46 1.84
C VAL A 37 -9.79 -4.51 1.74
N ILE A 38 -10.30 -5.37 0.87
CA ILE A 38 -11.73 -5.65 0.71
C ILE A 38 -12.03 -6.99 1.37
N TRP A 39 -12.88 -6.96 2.39
CA TRP A 39 -13.37 -8.12 3.12
C TRP A 39 -14.72 -8.60 2.57
N GLY A 40 -14.76 -9.82 2.05
CA GLY A 40 -15.96 -10.50 1.58
C GLY A 40 -16.81 -11.09 2.71
N GLN A 41 -18.11 -10.83 2.68
CA GLN A 41 -19.08 -11.44 3.59
C GLN A 41 -19.82 -12.58 2.89
N PHE A 42 -19.70 -13.79 3.42
CA PHE A 42 -20.23 -14.99 2.76
C PHE A 42 -21.64 -15.35 3.22
N THR A 43 -22.40 -15.99 2.34
CA THR A 43 -23.69 -16.61 2.66
C THR A 43 -23.90 -17.86 1.81
N THR A 44 -24.65 -18.82 2.33
CA THR A 44 -25.18 -19.96 1.58
C THR A 44 -26.64 -19.73 1.13
N HIS A 45 -27.25 -18.62 1.56
CA HIS A 45 -28.65 -18.31 1.24
C HIS A 45 -28.74 -17.45 -0.04
N PRO A 46 -29.50 -17.89 -1.06
CA PRO A 46 -29.58 -17.19 -2.34
C PRO A 46 -30.29 -15.83 -2.24
N ASN A 47 -31.25 -15.69 -1.31
CA ASN A 47 -32.18 -14.56 -1.23
C ASN A 47 -31.82 -13.50 -0.17
N GLN A 48 -30.68 -13.61 0.52
CA GLN A 48 -30.22 -12.54 1.42
C GLN A 48 -29.58 -11.42 0.61
N ASN A 49 -30.41 -10.46 0.22
CA ASN A 49 -29.99 -9.30 -0.55
C ASN A 49 -29.42 -8.23 0.37
N GLN A 50 -28.09 -8.06 0.31
CA GLN A 50 -27.33 -6.87 0.72
C GLN A 50 -27.35 -6.57 2.23
N PHE A 51 -26.40 -5.74 2.66
CA PHE A 51 -26.49 -5.07 3.96
C PHE A 51 -27.81 -4.28 4.03
N GLU A 52 -28.36 -4.07 5.23
CA GLU A 52 -29.55 -3.22 5.40
C GLU A 52 -29.29 -1.79 4.89
N GLN A 53 -29.87 -1.44 3.73
CA GLN A 53 -29.55 -0.21 2.99
C GLN A 53 -29.68 1.07 3.83
N LEU A 54 -30.64 1.15 4.75
CA LEU A 54 -30.81 2.29 5.64
C LEU A 54 -29.69 2.40 6.68
N LYS A 55 -29.15 1.27 7.14
CA LYS A 55 -28.09 1.26 8.16
C LYS A 55 -26.73 1.64 7.56
N ILE A 56 -26.49 1.23 6.32
CA ILE A 56 -25.33 1.59 5.50
C ILE A 56 -25.20 3.08 5.26
N LYS A 57 -26.30 3.76 4.87
CA LYS A 57 -26.27 5.20 4.53
C LYS A 57 -25.68 6.06 5.66
N VAL A 58 -25.83 5.62 6.90
CA VAL A 58 -25.23 6.28 8.06
C VAL A 58 -23.71 6.11 8.10
N LEU A 59 -23.18 4.91 7.79
CA LEU A 59 -21.74 4.67 7.70
C LEU A 59 -21.12 5.49 6.55
N ASP A 60 -21.75 5.49 5.38
CA ASP A 60 -21.27 6.25 4.22
C ASP A 60 -21.30 7.77 4.52
N SER A 61 -22.38 8.26 5.13
CA SER A 61 -22.48 9.66 5.56
C SER A 61 -21.43 10.03 6.60
N GLN A 62 -21.11 9.14 7.55
CA GLN A 62 -20.03 9.38 8.51
C GLN A 62 -18.68 9.55 7.80
N VAL A 63 -18.35 8.68 6.84
CA VAL A 63 -17.12 8.79 6.05
C VAL A 63 -17.08 10.08 5.24
N GLU A 64 -18.18 10.46 4.58
CA GLU A 64 -18.28 11.71 3.82
C GLU A 64 -18.06 12.95 4.69
N ASN A 65 -18.43 12.87 5.98
CA ASN A 65 -18.23 13.94 6.96
C ASN A 65 -16.94 13.80 7.78
N ASN A 66 -16.02 12.90 7.38
CA ASN A 66 -14.76 12.62 8.09
C ASN A 66 -14.94 12.22 9.56
N ILE A 67 -16.03 11.52 9.88
CA ILE A 67 -16.29 10.97 11.21
C ILE A 67 -15.62 9.59 11.29
N PRO A 68 -14.69 9.36 12.26
CA PRO A 68 -14.06 8.07 12.47
C PRO A 68 -15.10 6.94 12.56
N THR A 69 -14.96 5.97 11.67
CA THR A 69 -15.89 4.86 11.52
C THR A 69 -15.08 3.58 11.46
N PHE A 70 -15.46 2.60 12.27
CA PHE A 70 -14.69 1.38 12.46
C PHE A 70 -15.47 0.14 12.05
N VAL A 71 -14.73 -0.89 11.68
CA VAL A 71 -15.19 -2.26 11.48
C VAL A 71 -14.47 -3.16 12.46
N PHE A 72 -15.21 -3.95 13.21
CA PHE A 72 -14.68 -4.94 14.14
C PHE A 72 -14.83 -6.33 13.55
N PHE A 73 -13.78 -7.14 13.62
CA PHE A 73 -13.76 -8.52 13.15
C PHE A 73 -13.58 -9.45 14.34
N TYR A 74 -14.52 -10.35 14.53
CA TYR A 74 -14.52 -11.31 15.64
C TYR A 74 -14.51 -12.75 15.13
N SER A 75 -13.63 -13.56 15.70
CA SER A 75 -13.61 -15.01 15.55
C SER A 75 -13.65 -15.65 16.94
N GLY A 76 -14.52 -16.64 17.11
CA GLY A 76 -14.67 -17.33 18.39
C GLY A 76 -15.63 -18.51 18.27
N LYS A 77 -15.12 -19.65 17.77
CA LYS A 77 -15.82 -20.93 17.86
C LYS A 77 -15.60 -21.54 19.24
N SER A 78 -16.56 -22.34 19.70
CA SER A 78 -16.40 -23.12 20.94
C SER A 78 -15.13 -23.98 20.85
N GLY A 79 -14.20 -23.80 21.81
CA GLY A 79 -12.94 -24.52 21.88
C GLY A 79 -11.76 -23.90 21.09
N GLN A 80 -11.92 -22.74 20.45
CA GLN A 80 -10.83 -21.99 19.82
C GLN A 80 -10.55 -20.69 20.59
N GLU A 81 -9.32 -20.16 20.44
CA GLU A 81 -8.98 -18.84 20.96
C GLU A 81 -9.87 -17.79 20.32
N LYS A 82 -10.41 -16.88 21.15
CA LYS A 82 -11.26 -15.79 20.69
C LYS A 82 -10.37 -14.64 20.27
N GLU A 83 -10.65 -14.07 19.11
CA GLU A 83 -9.88 -12.96 18.58
C GLU A 83 -10.78 -11.81 18.16
N LEU A 84 -10.26 -10.59 18.34
CA LEU A 84 -10.96 -9.36 17.99
C LEU A 84 -9.98 -8.40 17.32
N TYR A 85 -10.41 -7.85 16.20
CA TYR A 85 -9.67 -6.87 15.44
C TYR A 85 -10.54 -5.63 15.20
N CYS A 86 -9.90 -4.48 15.07
CA CYS A 86 -10.51 -3.23 14.66
C CYS A 86 -9.87 -2.79 13.34
N ALA A 87 -10.63 -2.15 12.46
CA ALA A 87 -10.13 -1.55 11.23
C ALA A 87 -10.90 -0.27 10.93
N ASP A 88 -10.29 0.60 10.14
CA ASP A 88 -10.90 1.86 9.73
C ASP A 88 -11.79 1.59 8.50
N TYR A 89 -13.07 1.92 8.60
CA TYR A 89 -14.05 1.75 7.53
C TYR A 89 -13.81 2.76 6.41
N ILE A 90 -13.77 2.29 5.15
CA ILE A 90 -13.60 3.13 3.96
C ILE A 90 -14.88 3.18 3.14
N ALA A 91 -15.40 2.02 2.78
CA ALA A 91 -16.55 1.88 1.89
C ALA A 91 -17.15 0.49 2.00
N GLN A 92 -18.29 0.29 1.36
CA GLN A 92 -18.89 -1.03 1.21
C GLN A 92 -19.51 -1.22 -0.17
N TYR A 93 -19.59 -2.48 -0.58
CA TYR A 93 -19.99 -2.87 -1.92
C TYR A 93 -21.04 -3.99 -1.85
N GLY A 94 -22.03 -3.93 -2.74
CA GLY A 94 -22.95 -5.04 -2.95
C GLY A 94 -22.30 -6.21 -3.71
N ARG A 95 -22.99 -7.36 -3.76
CA ARG A 95 -22.52 -8.61 -4.40
C ARG A 95 -21.81 -8.44 -5.74
N ARG A 96 -22.34 -7.60 -6.64
CA ARG A 96 -21.83 -7.41 -8.02
C ARG A 96 -21.18 -6.04 -8.25
N LYS A 97 -20.51 -5.51 -7.22
CA LYS A 97 -19.97 -4.14 -7.23
C LYS A 97 -18.45 -4.07 -7.05
N ILE A 98 -17.76 -5.20 -7.14
CA ILE A 98 -16.29 -5.20 -7.19
C ILE A 98 -15.87 -5.06 -8.66
N GLY A 99 -15.27 -3.92 -9.00
CA GLY A 99 -14.70 -3.68 -10.32
C GLY A 99 -13.32 -4.31 -10.46
N SER A 100 -12.85 -4.47 -11.70
CA SER A 100 -11.51 -4.99 -11.98
C SER A 100 -10.39 -4.09 -11.45
N ASP A 101 -10.67 -2.80 -11.31
CA ASP A 101 -9.76 -1.76 -10.80
C ASP A 101 -9.44 -1.89 -9.30
N ILE A 102 -10.26 -2.64 -8.55
CA ILE A 102 -10.11 -2.85 -7.11
C ILE A 102 -10.05 -4.34 -6.74
N MET A 103 -9.91 -5.23 -7.73
CA MET A 103 -9.88 -6.68 -7.52
C MET A 103 -8.64 -7.12 -6.73
N ASP A 104 -7.51 -6.43 -6.92
CA ASP A 104 -6.25 -6.70 -6.22
C ASP A 104 -6.33 -6.43 -4.71
N LEU A 105 -7.37 -5.71 -4.25
CA LEU A 105 -7.65 -5.51 -2.83
C LEU A 105 -8.43 -6.68 -2.21
N VAL A 106 -8.88 -7.64 -3.00
CA VAL A 106 -9.60 -8.83 -2.52
C VAL A 106 -8.62 -10.00 -2.38
N PRO A 107 -8.62 -10.74 -1.26
CA PRO A 107 -7.85 -11.97 -1.14
C PRO A 107 -8.17 -13.00 -2.22
N THR A 108 -7.10 -13.53 -2.82
CA THR A 108 -7.14 -14.44 -3.97
C THR A 108 -7.86 -15.74 -3.67
N TYR A 109 -7.86 -16.20 -2.41
CA TYR A 109 -8.46 -17.46 -1.99
C TYR A 109 -9.99 -17.54 -2.20
N TYR A 110 -10.65 -16.40 -2.45
CA TYR A 110 -12.08 -16.37 -2.77
C TYR A 110 -12.43 -15.53 -4.01
N HIS A 111 -11.45 -15.25 -4.88
CA HIS A 111 -11.69 -14.54 -6.15
C HIS A 111 -12.77 -15.21 -7.00
N ASP A 112 -12.83 -16.54 -7.00
CA ASP A 112 -13.85 -17.32 -7.71
C ASP A 112 -15.28 -17.08 -7.21
N ARG A 113 -15.44 -16.48 -6.02
CA ARG A 113 -16.74 -16.13 -5.41
C ARG A 113 -17.10 -14.66 -5.55
N VAL A 114 -16.17 -13.83 -6.01
CA VAL A 114 -16.41 -12.40 -6.22
C VAL A 114 -17.34 -12.20 -7.41
N ASN A 115 -18.37 -11.36 -7.23
CA ASN A 115 -19.42 -11.08 -8.23
C ASN A 115 -20.20 -12.31 -8.73
N ALA A 116 -19.97 -13.49 -8.14
CA ALA A 116 -20.54 -14.76 -8.56
C ALA A 116 -22.02 -14.90 -8.15
N ASP A 117 -22.75 -15.72 -8.91
CA ASP A 117 -24.12 -16.07 -8.58
C ASP A 117 -24.20 -17.09 -7.42
N PRO A 118 -25.23 -17.00 -6.56
CA PRO A 118 -25.44 -18.00 -5.52
C PRO A 118 -25.62 -19.39 -6.13
N VAL A 119 -24.81 -20.33 -5.66
CA VAL A 119 -25.00 -21.74 -5.95
C VAL A 119 -25.52 -22.39 -4.67
N GLN A 120 -26.60 -23.17 -4.78
CA GLN A 120 -27.20 -23.83 -3.63
C GLN A 120 -26.16 -24.70 -2.90
N GLY A 121 -26.05 -24.52 -1.59
CA GLY A 121 -25.10 -25.27 -0.75
C GLY A 121 -23.65 -24.81 -0.82
N LYS A 122 -23.33 -23.80 -1.64
CA LYS A 122 -21.99 -23.19 -1.71
C LYS A 122 -22.00 -21.77 -1.15
N TYR A 123 -20.88 -21.38 -0.52
CA TYR A 123 -20.70 -19.99 -0.10
C TYR A 123 -20.55 -19.06 -1.31
N THR A 124 -21.21 -17.91 -1.26
CA THR A 124 -21.07 -16.79 -2.19
C THR A 124 -20.90 -15.49 -1.42
N CYS A 125 -20.12 -14.54 -1.95
CA CYS A 125 -20.01 -13.21 -1.36
C CYS A 125 -21.34 -12.45 -1.54
N LYS A 126 -21.98 -12.06 -0.43
CA LYS A 126 -23.22 -11.26 -0.43
C LYS A 126 -22.94 -9.76 -0.51
N SER A 127 -21.83 -9.35 0.08
CA SER A 127 -21.41 -7.96 0.20
C SER A 127 -19.93 -7.91 0.59
N TYR A 128 -19.35 -6.73 0.48
CA TYR A 128 -17.96 -6.51 0.80
C TYR A 128 -17.80 -5.22 1.60
N VAL A 129 -16.78 -5.17 2.43
CA VAL A 129 -16.41 -3.97 3.18
C VAL A 129 -14.95 -3.67 2.89
N ARG A 130 -14.68 -2.46 2.43
CA ARG A 130 -13.33 -1.95 2.24
C ARG A 130 -12.88 -1.30 3.53
N VAL A 131 -11.78 -1.77 4.06
CA VAL A 131 -11.19 -1.29 5.30
C VAL A 131 -9.72 -1.00 5.09
N ARG A 132 -9.12 -0.38 6.08
CA ARG A 132 -7.66 -0.31 6.24
C ARG A 132 -7.28 -0.38 7.69
N ASN A 133 -5.99 -0.53 7.97
CA ASN A 133 -5.47 -0.50 9.33
C ASN A 133 -6.16 -1.52 10.25
N ILE A 134 -6.28 -2.76 9.76
CA ILE A 134 -6.70 -3.88 10.59
C ILE A 134 -5.68 -3.98 11.72
N ARG A 135 -6.13 -4.09 12.97
CA ARG A 135 -5.29 -4.19 14.17
C ARG A 135 -5.95 -5.06 15.23
N LYS A 136 -5.17 -5.94 15.86
CA LYS A 136 -5.67 -6.79 16.95
C LYS A 136 -5.96 -5.92 18.17
N ILE A 137 -7.09 -6.15 18.83
CA ILE A 137 -7.47 -5.45 20.06
C ILE A 137 -7.90 -6.47 21.12
N SER A 138 -7.83 -6.09 22.40
CA SER A 138 -8.24 -6.98 23.48
C SER A 138 -9.69 -7.42 23.35
N ILE A 139 -9.95 -8.71 23.58
CA ILE A 139 -11.30 -9.31 23.57
C ILE A 139 -12.21 -8.71 24.64
N SER A 140 -11.64 -8.16 25.72
CA SER A 140 -12.38 -7.49 26.78
C SER A 140 -13.19 -6.28 26.29
N HIS A 141 -12.85 -5.74 25.11
CA HIS A 141 -13.58 -4.63 24.50
C HIS A 141 -14.97 -5.00 23.98
N LEU A 142 -15.33 -6.28 23.92
CA LEU A 142 -16.68 -6.71 23.53
C LEU A 142 -17.78 -6.13 24.44
N ASP A 143 -17.48 -5.90 25.72
CA ASP A 143 -18.44 -5.31 26.67
C ASP A 143 -18.63 -3.78 26.47
N ASN A 144 -17.70 -3.16 25.73
CA ASN A 144 -17.74 -1.74 25.38
C ASN A 144 -18.42 -1.48 24.02
N MET A 145 -18.96 -2.52 23.38
CA MET A 145 -19.66 -2.47 22.10
C MET A 145 -21.13 -2.83 22.29
N TYR A 146 -22.06 -2.04 21.75
CA TYR A 146 -23.49 -2.21 22.00
C TYR A 146 -24.29 -2.27 20.71
N GLN A 147 -25.19 -3.25 20.57
CA GLN A 147 -26.06 -3.29 19.40
C GLN A 147 -27.08 -2.14 19.40
N PHE A 148 -27.47 -1.68 18.20
CA PHE A 148 -28.53 -0.69 18.04
C PHE A 148 -29.95 -1.26 18.17
N GLU A 149 -30.11 -2.57 18.13
CA GLU A 149 -31.42 -3.24 18.19
C GLU A 149 -31.86 -3.45 19.65
N SER A 150 -33.15 -3.26 19.94
CA SER A 150 -33.69 -3.60 21.25
C SER A 150 -33.76 -5.13 21.40
N PRO A 151 -33.32 -5.70 22.55
CA PRO A 151 -32.76 -5.02 23.72
C PRO A 151 -31.29 -4.59 23.51
N TYR A 152 -30.92 -3.40 24.00
CA TYR A 152 -29.57 -2.81 23.82
C TYR A 152 -28.49 -3.52 24.63
N TYR A 153 -28.06 -4.70 24.17
CA TYR A 153 -27.04 -5.51 24.83
C TYR A 153 -25.63 -5.21 24.33
N SER A 154 -24.65 -5.44 25.20
CA SER A 154 -23.25 -5.48 24.80
C SER A 154 -23.01 -6.66 23.87
N VAL A 155 -22.00 -6.57 23.01
CA VAL A 155 -21.66 -7.64 22.07
C VAL A 155 -21.17 -8.88 22.82
N GLU A 156 -20.49 -8.71 23.95
CA GLU A 156 -20.12 -9.82 24.84
C GLU A 156 -21.36 -10.61 25.27
N LYS A 157 -22.37 -9.92 25.82
CA LYS A 157 -23.64 -10.54 26.22
C LYS A 157 -24.34 -11.24 25.06
N ILE A 158 -24.33 -10.66 23.86
CA ILE A 158 -24.91 -11.29 22.66
C ILE A 158 -24.17 -12.59 22.31
N ILE A 159 -22.85 -12.59 22.38
CA ILE A 159 -22.04 -13.79 22.09
C ILE A 159 -22.27 -14.89 23.13
N GLU A 160 -22.46 -14.52 24.41
CA GLU A 160 -22.72 -15.46 25.50
C GLU A 160 -24.13 -16.07 25.44
N GLU A 161 -25.15 -15.25 25.17
CA GLU A 161 -26.54 -15.71 25.14
C GLU A 161 -26.90 -16.48 23.87
N TYR A 162 -26.23 -16.20 22.74
CA TYR A 162 -26.58 -16.75 21.43
C TYR A 162 -25.41 -17.57 20.84
N PRO A 163 -25.51 -18.91 20.79
CA PRO A 163 -24.44 -19.79 20.29
C PRO A 163 -24.03 -19.55 18.83
N ARG A 164 -24.85 -18.81 18.06
CA ARG A 164 -24.61 -18.40 16.68
C ARG A 164 -25.05 -16.94 16.53
N PRO A 165 -24.20 -15.97 16.93
CA PRO A 165 -24.54 -14.56 16.78
C PRO A 165 -24.75 -14.21 15.31
N LYS A 166 -25.51 -13.14 15.04
CA LYS A 166 -25.69 -12.64 13.67
C LYS A 166 -24.31 -12.34 13.07
N PRO A 167 -24.02 -12.76 11.82
CA PRO A 167 -22.72 -12.52 11.21
C PRO A 167 -22.34 -11.04 11.05
N VAL A 168 -23.35 -10.16 11.08
CA VAL A 168 -23.22 -8.72 10.96
C VAL A 168 -24.06 -8.06 12.04
N LEU A 169 -23.44 -7.19 12.83
CA LEU A 169 -24.11 -6.30 13.78
C LEU A 169 -23.72 -4.86 13.46
N TYR A 170 -24.67 -3.95 13.69
CA TYR A 170 -24.38 -2.52 13.74
C TYR A 170 -24.30 -2.14 15.20
N ILE A 171 -23.20 -1.52 15.59
CA ILE A 171 -22.87 -1.28 16.99
C ILE A 171 -22.50 0.18 17.24
N ASN A 172 -22.78 0.62 18.46
CA ASN A 172 -22.20 1.83 19.04
C ASN A 172 -21.06 1.43 19.97
N LEU A 173 -20.12 2.34 20.19
CA LEU A 173 -19.05 2.18 21.15
C LEU A 173 -19.33 3.06 22.36
N ASP A 174 -18.88 2.62 23.53
CA ASP A 174 -18.70 3.59 24.60
C ASP A 174 -17.60 4.61 24.27
N GLU A 175 -17.58 5.70 25.04
CA GLU A 175 -16.66 6.81 24.80
C GLU A 175 -15.18 6.41 24.95
N GLY A 176 -14.87 5.52 25.90
CA GLY A 176 -13.51 5.09 26.16
C GLY A 176 -12.93 4.29 25.01
N LEU A 177 -13.67 3.29 24.51
CA LEU A 177 -13.25 2.49 23.36
C LEU A 177 -13.21 3.33 22.07
N TYR A 178 -14.19 4.22 21.87
CA TYR A 178 -14.19 5.10 20.71
C TYR A 178 -12.94 5.99 20.66
N ASN A 179 -12.57 6.61 21.78
CA ASN A 179 -11.39 7.48 21.84
C ASN A 179 -10.09 6.70 21.58
N ARG A 180 -9.94 5.51 22.17
CA ARG A 180 -8.79 4.62 21.89
C ARG A 180 -8.70 4.22 20.42
N CYS A 181 -9.84 3.93 19.78
CA CYS A 181 -9.85 3.62 18.35
C CYS A 181 -9.46 4.86 17.51
N CYS A 182 -9.86 6.07 17.94
CA CYS A 182 -9.49 7.32 17.29
C CYS A 182 -8.01 7.67 17.40
N GLU A 183 -7.34 7.34 18.52
CA GLU A 183 -5.90 7.55 18.70
C GLU A 183 -5.06 6.81 17.64
N THR A 184 -5.58 5.68 17.16
CA THR A 184 -4.95 4.83 16.14
C THR A 184 -5.66 4.91 14.78
N PHE A 185 -6.62 5.81 14.61
CA PHE A 185 -7.35 5.97 13.36
C PHE A 185 -6.43 6.57 12.31
N ASP A 186 -6.38 5.95 11.14
CA ASP A 186 -5.50 6.34 10.03
C ASP A 186 -3.99 6.26 10.31
N SER A 187 -3.56 5.71 11.45
CA SER A 187 -2.16 5.31 11.69
C SER A 187 -1.98 3.82 11.44
N TYR A 188 -0.78 3.32 11.15
CA TYR A 188 -0.48 1.88 11.30
C TYR A 188 0.26 1.76 12.64
N SER A 189 0.00 0.74 13.45
CA SER A 189 0.62 0.60 14.78
C SER A 189 2.12 0.30 14.71
N GLU A 190 2.90 0.76 15.68
CA GLU A 190 4.35 0.48 15.84
C GLU A 190 4.63 -1.03 15.96
N ASP A 191 3.70 -1.83 16.51
CA ASP A 191 3.80 -3.31 16.52
C ASP A 191 3.85 -3.92 15.11
N TYR A 192 3.34 -3.20 14.09
CA TYR A 192 3.50 -3.60 12.69
C TYR A 192 4.89 -3.32 12.17
N ASP A 193 5.54 -2.26 12.64
CA ASP A 193 6.90 -1.94 12.29
C ASP A 193 7.84 -3.01 12.90
N GLU A 194 7.61 -3.51 14.11
CA GLU A 194 8.42 -4.60 14.67
C GLU A 194 8.22 -5.95 13.98
N LEU A 195 6.99 -6.35 13.63
CA LEU A 195 6.74 -7.61 12.91
C LEU A 195 7.14 -7.54 11.43
N GLU A 196 6.94 -6.41 10.74
CA GLU A 196 7.55 -6.20 9.41
C GLU A 196 9.07 -6.19 9.53
N ASN A 197 9.64 -5.46 10.49
CA ASN A 197 11.08 -5.43 10.64
C ASN A 197 11.62 -6.82 10.99
N ILE A 198 10.94 -7.66 11.76
CA ILE A 198 11.41 -9.03 12.04
C ILE A 198 11.25 -9.91 10.80
N GLU A 199 10.09 -9.91 10.13
CA GLU A 199 9.84 -10.80 8.99
C GLU A 199 10.56 -10.36 7.70
N ILE A 200 10.82 -9.06 7.56
CA ILE A 200 11.62 -8.46 6.49
C ILE A 200 13.10 -8.56 6.83
N LYS A 201 13.55 -8.33 8.07
CA LYS A 201 14.95 -8.54 8.44
C LYS A 201 15.34 -10.01 8.41
N ASP A 202 14.46 -10.94 8.78
CA ASP A 202 14.68 -12.38 8.60
C ASP A 202 14.67 -12.80 7.11
N LYS A 203 14.00 -12.05 6.23
CA LYS A 203 14.06 -12.24 4.76
C LYS A 203 15.25 -11.53 4.10
N ILE A 204 15.66 -10.37 4.61
CA ILE A 204 16.76 -9.52 4.11
C ILE A 204 18.11 -10.06 4.56
N ASP A 205 18.25 -10.47 5.83
CA ASP A 205 19.46 -11.09 6.37
C ASP A 205 19.75 -12.45 5.69
N ASN A 206 18.77 -13.01 4.98
CA ASN A 206 18.89 -14.25 4.20
C ASN A 206 19.00 -14.05 2.68
N TYR A 207 19.12 -12.82 2.18
CA TYR A 207 19.27 -12.57 0.73
C TYR A 207 20.43 -11.61 0.44
N GLU A 208 21.65 -12.16 0.38
CA GLU A 208 22.70 -11.56 -0.44
C GLU A 208 22.26 -11.66 -1.92
N VAL A 209 21.55 -10.65 -2.41
CA VAL A 209 21.29 -10.51 -3.85
C VAL A 209 22.63 -10.21 -4.54
N VAL A 210 23.32 -11.25 -4.98
CA VAL A 210 24.46 -11.14 -5.89
C VAL A 210 23.90 -10.96 -7.29
N ILE A 211 24.09 -9.78 -7.89
CA ILE A 211 23.76 -9.54 -9.30
C ILE A 211 24.96 -10.04 -10.11
N SER A 212 24.77 -11.13 -10.84
CA SER A 212 25.82 -11.67 -11.72
C SER A 212 26.04 -10.77 -12.95
N LYS A 213 27.23 -10.85 -13.56
CA LYS A 213 27.58 -10.07 -14.75
C LYS A 213 26.62 -10.27 -15.93
N ASP A 214 26.06 -11.47 -16.05
CA ASP A 214 25.13 -11.84 -17.13
C ASP A 214 23.71 -11.33 -16.88
N GLU A 215 23.31 -11.12 -15.62
CA GLU A 215 21.99 -10.59 -15.28
C GLU A 215 21.85 -9.09 -15.61
N ILE A 216 22.95 -8.34 -15.65
CA ILE A 216 22.95 -6.89 -15.95
C ILE A 216 22.23 -6.57 -17.27
N GLU A 217 22.45 -7.40 -18.30
CA GLU A 217 21.87 -7.18 -19.63
C GLU A 217 20.34 -7.36 -19.66
N THR A 218 19.80 -8.10 -18.69
CA THR A 218 18.34 -8.30 -18.55
C THR A 218 17.69 -7.25 -17.65
N ILE A 219 18.48 -6.56 -16.83
CA ILE A 219 18.02 -5.51 -15.92
C ILE A 219 17.84 -4.20 -16.69
N PHE A 220 18.81 -3.83 -17.53
CA PHE A 220 18.71 -2.62 -18.34
C PHE A 220 17.83 -2.84 -19.57
N VAL A 221 16.88 -1.94 -19.78
CA VAL A 221 16.00 -1.90 -20.95
C VAL A 221 16.13 -0.57 -21.68
N GLU A 222 15.68 -0.53 -22.93
CA GLU A 222 15.66 0.71 -23.72
C GLU A 222 14.71 1.75 -23.11
N GLU A 223 15.14 3.01 -23.14
CA GLU A 223 14.32 4.15 -22.70
C GLU A 223 13.09 4.30 -23.62
N PRO A 224 11.88 4.45 -23.07
CA PRO A 224 10.68 4.65 -23.87
C PRO A 224 10.70 6.02 -24.57
N ILE A 225 10.26 6.04 -25.84
CA ILE A 225 10.21 7.28 -26.64
C ILE A 225 9.25 8.30 -26.03
N LYS A 226 9.73 9.53 -25.80
CA LYS A 226 8.93 10.68 -25.38
C LYS A 226 7.81 10.95 -26.39
N ARG A 227 6.55 10.79 -25.97
CA ARG A 227 5.37 11.09 -26.81
C ARG A 227 5.07 12.59 -26.77
N SER A 228 4.82 13.19 -27.94
CA SER A 228 4.38 14.58 -28.05
C SER A 228 3.04 14.81 -27.34
N GLU A 229 2.89 15.96 -26.69
CA GLU A 229 1.69 16.32 -25.95
C GLU A 229 0.46 16.32 -26.88
N LYS A 230 -0.44 15.34 -26.71
CA LYS A 230 -1.82 15.52 -27.14
C LYS A 230 -2.47 16.47 -26.15
N LYS A 231 -3.01 17.61 -26.63
CA LYS A 231 -3.87 18.53 -25.85
C LYS A 231 -4.85 17.70 -25.02
N GLN A 232 -4.57 17.53 -23.73
CA GLN A 232 -5.50 16.85 -22.83
C GLN A 232 -6.73 17.75 -22.72
N SER A 233 -7.84 17.31 -23.30
CA SER A 233 -9.17 17.80 -22.94
C SER A 233 -9.28 17.74 -21.42
N SER A 234 -9.66 18.85 -20.81
CA SER A 234 -9.87 19.01 -19.38
C SER A 234 -10.90 18.00 -18.85
N ILE A 235 -10.45 16.80 -18.52
CA ILE A 235 -11.22 15.88 -17.68
C ILE A 235 -11.20 16.53 -16.30
N LYS A 236 -12.30 17.20 -15.95
CA LYS A 236 -12.60 17.60 -14.57
C LYS A 236 -12.54 16.34 -13.70
N ARG A 237 -11.38 16.07 -13.12
CA ARG A 237 -11.27 15.15 -11.99
C ARG A 237 -11.83 15.91 -10.79
N GLU A 238 -12.98 15.48 -10.30
CA GLU A 238 -13.44 15.86 -8.97
C GLU A 238 -12.37 15.40 -7.97
N PHE A 239 -11.60 16.36 -7.45
CA PHE A 239 -10.67 16.11 -6.36
C PHE A 239 -11.49 15.77 -5.11
N LYS A 240 -11.75 14.47 -4.87
CA LYS A 240 -12.08 13.99 -3.53
C LYS A 240 -10.80 14.01 -2.71
N THR A 241 -10.65 15.07 -1.92
CA THR A 241 -9.60 15.24 -0.92
C THR A 241 -9.60 14.07 0.07
N ARG A 242 -8.59 13.20 0.02
CA ARG A 242 -8.28 12.20 1.06
C ARG A 242 -6.95 12.58 1.72
N LYS A 243 -6.98 13.46 2.72
CA LYS A 243 -5.77 13.94 3.44
C LYS A 243 -5.02 12.85 4.23
N THR A 244 -5.70 11.76 4.52
CA THR A 244 -5.30 10.70 5.45
C THR A 244 -4.38 9.63 4.81
N GLY A 245 -4.58 9.31 3.54
CA GLY A 245 -3.73 8.36 2.79
C GLY A 245 -2.33 8.88 2.41
N TYR A 246 -1.98 10.14 2.69
CA TYR A 246 -0.72 10.73 2.24
C TYR A 246 0.49 10.30 3.07
N ILE A 247 0.34 10.11 4.39
CA ILE A 247 1.49 9.80 5.27
C ILE A 247 1.94 8.35 5.07
N LYS A 248 1.01 7.38 5.11
CA LYS A 248 1.29 5.96 4.88
C LYS A 248 1.77 5.69 3.45
N LYS A 249 1.14 6.36 2.47
CA LYS A 249 1.64 6.32 1.10
C LYS A 249 3.04 6.91 1.02
N ALA A 250 3.33 8.02 1.69
CA ALA A 250 4.68 8.59 1.72
C ALA A 250 5.70 7.67 2.41
N GLN A 251 5.32 6.94 3.47
CA GLN A 251 6.18 5.96 4.13
C GLN A 251 6.47 4.75 3.24
N ASN A 252 5.44 4.18 2.58
CA ASN A 252 5.62 3.09 1.62
C ASN A 252 6.39 3.54 0.37
N ASP A 253 6.06 4.72 -0.17
CA ASP A 253 6.78 5.32 -1.29
C ASP A 253 8.25 5.57 -0.91
N LYS A 254 8.52 5.98 0.33
CA LYS A 254 9.89 6.11 0.87
C LYS A 254 10.60 4.75 0.94
N LYS A 255 9.98 3.73 1.55
CA LYS A 255 10.56 2.37 1.63
C LYS A 255 10.87 1.79 0.25
N ILE A 256 9.97 1.98 -0.71
CA ILE A 256 10.18 1.58 -2.12
C ILE A 256 11.34 2.37 -2.75
N GLY A 257 11.46 3.67 -2.43
CA GLY A 257 12.58 4.51 -2.80
C GLY A 257 13.90 3.96 -2.27
N ASP A 258 14.01 3.81 -0.95
CA ASP A 258 15.19 3.34 -0.23
C ASP A 258 15.68 1.97 -0.76
N GLU A 259 14.77 1.01 -0.94
CA GLU A 259 15.11 -0.32 -1.50
C GLU A 259 15.53 -0.25 -2.97
N GLY A 260 14.94 0.66 -3.74
CA GLY A 260 15.34 0.91 -5.12
C GLY A 260 16.73 1.52 -5.23
N GLU A 261 17.09 2.44 -4.33
CA GLU A 261 18.44 3.02 -4.25
C GLU A 261 19.48 1.94 -3.93
N LEU A 262 19.20 1.07 -2.96
CA LEU A 262 20.06 -0.07 -2.64
C LEU A 262 20.21 -1.03 -3.82
N PHE A 263 19.12 -1.30 -4.56
CA PHE A 263 19.15 -2.10 -5.78
C PHE A 263 20.04 -1.45 -6.85
N VAL A 264 19.89 -0.14 -7.09
CA VAL A 264 20.72 0.60 -8.06
C VAL A 264 22.19 0.58 -7.68
N ILE A 265 22.55 0.71 -6.40
CA ILE A 265 23.94 0.59 -5.93
C ILE A 265 24.52 -0.78 -6.31
N LYS A 266 23.77 -1.87 -6.10
CA LYS A 266 24.21 -3.23 -6.47
C LYS A 266 24.39 -3.36 -7.99
N VAL A 267 23.48 -2.81 -8.77
CA VAL A 267 23.57 -2.79 -10.23
C VAL A 267 24.79 -1.99 -10.70
N GLU A 268 25.05 -0.84 -10.09
CA GLU A 268 26.19 0.02 -10.40
C GLU A 268 27.52 -0.67 -10.07
N LYS A 269 27.62 -1.36 -8.93
CA LYS A 269 28.80 -2.18 -8.61
C LYS A 269 29.08 -3.20 -9.71
N ALA A 270 28.06 -3.97 -10.09
CA ALA A 270 28.17 -4.98 -11.13
C ALA A 270 28.53 -4.36 -12.51
N ARG A 271 27.97 -3.19 -12.83
CA ARG A 271 28.30 -2.42 -14.05
C ARG A 271 29.77 -1.99 -14.05
N LEU A 272 30.25 -1.42 -12.94
CA LEU A 272 31.64 -0.99 -12.78
C LEU A 272 32.62 -2.16 -12.85
N GLU A 273 32.28 -3.32 -12.29
CA GLU A 273 33.05 -4.55 -12.44
C GLU A 273 33.14 -5.01 -13.90
N LYS A 274 32.04 -4.88 -14.66
CA LYS A 274 32.00 -5.19 -16.10
C LYS A 274 32.87 -4.23 -16.91
N LEU A 275 32.94 -2.97 -16.50
CA LEU A 275 33.82 -1.94 -17.09
C LEU A 275 35.28 -2.06 -16.64
N GLY A 276 35.59 -2.95 -15.69
CA GLY A 276 36.95 -3.14 -15.19
C GLY A 276 37.45 -2.04 -14.26
N VAL A 277 36.55 -1.24 -13.68
CA VAL A 277 36.87 -0.20 -12.71
C VAL A 277 37.38 -0.84 -11.41
N LYS A 278 38.43 -0.26 -10.83
CA LYS A 278 39.03 -0.72 -9.57
C LYS A 278 38.53 0.11 -8.40
N ASP A 279 38.70 -0.42 -7.18
CA ASP A 279 38.31 0.28 -5.94
C ASP A 279 36.83 0.74 -5.93
N ILE A 280 35.92 -0.07 -6.49
CA ILE A 280 34.52 0.26 -6.74
C ILE A 280 33.80 0.83 -5.50
N ASP A 281 34.02 0.24 -4.33
CA ASP A 281 33.38 0.71 -3.08
C ASP A 281 33.78 2.12 -2.67
N LYS A 282 34.90 2.67 -3.18
CA LYS A 282 35.32 4.06 -2.95
C LYS A 282 34.74 5.02 -4.00
N LYS A 283 34.16 4.48 -5.09
CA LYS A 283 33.71 5.22 -6.27
C LYS A 283 32.19 5.37 -6.31
N ILE A 284 31.46 4.55 -5.56
CA ILE A 284 30.02 4.69 -5.36
C ILE A 284 29.78 5.33 -4.00
N LYS A 285 28.96 6.38 -3.95
CA LYS A 285 28.49 6.99 -2.69
C LYS A 285 26.98 7.12 -2.68
N HIS A 286 26.39 6.81 -1.54
CA HIS A 286 24.96 6.95 -1.31
C HIS A 286 24.69 8.30 -0.64
N ILE A 287 24.42 9.32 -1.44
CA ILE A 287 24.37 10.72 -0.99
C ILE A 287 23.14 11.02 -0.15
N SER A 288 21.98 10.43 -0.49
CA SER A 288 20.75 10.58 0.30
C SER A 288 20.94 10.14 1.76
N LEU A 289 21.70 9.07 2.02
CA LEU A 289 22.06 8.62 3.37
C LEU A 289 23.15 9.47 4.05
N GLU A 290 24.15 9.96 3.30
CA GLU A 290 25.29 10.68 3.87
C GLU A 290 25.02 12.16 4.18
N ARG A 291 24.21 12.83 3.34
CA ARG A 291 24.00 14.29 3.38
C ARG A 291 22.53 14.71 3.42
N GLY A 292 21.59 13.76 3.32
CA GLY A 292 20.14 13.99 3.25
C GLY A 292 19.66 14.35 1.84
N ASP A 293 18.35 14.57 1.68
CA ASP A 293 17.63 14.81 0.41
C ASP A 293 17.95 16.17 -0.28
N GLY A 294 19.10 16.79 0.02
CA GLY A 294 19.41 18.18 -0.34
C GLY A 294 20.16 18.40 -1.66
N ASP A 295 20.85 17.37 -2.17
CA ASP A 295 21.82 17.51 -3.28
C ASP A 295 21.17 17.35 -4.67
N GLY A 296 19.95 16.81 -4.76
CA GLY A 296 19.18 16.64 -6.00
C GLY A 296 19.57 15.45 -6.86
N TYR A 297 20.23 14.46 -6.25
CA TYR A 297 20.54 13.12 -6.76
C TYR A 297 20.83 12.19 -5.57
N ASP A 298 20.63 10.88 -5.75
CA ASP A 298 20.73 9.89 -4.66
C ASP A 298 22.11 9.22 -4.60
N ILE A 299 22.75 9.02 -5.75
CA ILE A 299 23.99 8.22 -5.88
C ILE A 299 25.04 8.96 -6.72
N GLU A 300 26.28 9.03 -6.21
CA GLU A 300 27.46 9.31 -7.04
C GLU A 300 28.08 8.00 -7.49
N SER A 301 28.43 7.91 -8.77
CA SER A 301 29.16 6.79 -9.36
C SER A 301 30.17 7.33 -10.38
N VAL A 302 30.79 6.46 -11.17
CA VAL A 302 31.68 6.85 -12.28
C VAL A 302 31.29 6.13 -13.57
N ASP A 303 31.59 6.71 -14.71
CA ASP A 303 31.51 6.04 -16.01
C ASP A 303 32.85 6.12 -16.73
N ILE A 304 32.99 5.41 -17.84
CA ILE A 304 34.18 5.46 -18.67
C ILE A 304 33.88 6.29 -19.91
N ASP A 305 34.61 7.39 -20.09
CA ASP A 305 34.47 8.23 -21.28
C ASP A 305 35.05 7.56 -22.54
N THR A 306 34.88 8.22 -23.69
CA THR A 306 35.41 7.71 -24.98
C THR A 306 36.93 7.59 -25.02
N SER A 307 37.65 8.27 -24.11
CA SER A 307 39.10 8.19 -23.98
C SER A 307 39.57 7.08 -23.01
N GLY A 308 38.63 6.39 -22.37
CA GLY A 308 38.91 5.35 -21.38
C GLY A 308 39.13 5.87 -19.97
N GLN A 309 38.81 7.14 -19.69
CA GLN A 309 38.98 7.76 -18.38
C GLN A 309 37.71 7.68 -17.53
N GLU A 310 37.89 7.50 -16.22
CA GLU A 310 36.80 7.59 -15.25
C GLU A 310 36.27 9.02 -15.16
N VAL A 311 34.97 9.20 -15.39
CA VAL A 311 34.25 10.47 -15.25
C VAL A 311 33.13 10.32 -14.23
N PRO A 312 32.85 11.33 -13.39
CA PRO A 312 31.78 11.24 -12.40
C PRO A 312 30.40 11.21 -13.07
N ILE A 313 29.50 10.41 -12.50
CA ILE A 313 28.07 10.43 -12.84
C ILE A 313 27.22 10.64 -11.59
N TYR A 314 26.15 11.39 -11.76
CA TYR A 314 25.18 11.74 -10.72
C TYR A 314 23.86 11.05 -11.05
N ILE A 315 23.38 10.18 -10.17
CA ILE A 315 22.24 9.30 -10.41
C ILE A 315 21.09 9.66 -9.47
N GLU A 316 19.96 10.01 -10.05
CA GLU A 316 18.65 10.11 -9.38
C GLU A 316 17.87 8.81 -9.60
N VAL A 317 17.33 8.21 -8.54
CA VAL A 317 16.63 6.94 -8.57
C VAL A 317 15.14 7.16 -8.36
N LYS A 318 14.31 6.71 -9.31
CA LYS A 318 12.85 6.70 -9.14
C LYS A 318 12.33 5.28 -9.25
N THR A 319 11.74 4.78 -8.18
CA THR A 319 11.30 3.39 -8.06
C THR A 319 9.79 3.24 -8.11
N THR A 320 9.29 2.16 -8.71
CA THR A 320 7.88 1.77 -8.63
C THR A 320 7.71 0.27 -8.69
N THR A 321 6.75 -0.24 -7.93
CA THR A 321 6.28 -1.63 -8.03
C THR A 321 5.34 -1.83 -9.23
N ASN A 322 4.92 -0.75 -9.91
CA ASN A 322 4.08 -0.85 -11.09
C ASN A 322 4.84 -1.46 -12.27
N LYS A 323 4.21 -2.41 -12.97
CA LYS A 323 4.81 -3.11 -14.12
C LYS A 323 4.94 -2.25 -15.37
N SER A 324 4.24 -1.12 -15.45
CA SER A 324 4.26 -0.24 -16.60
C SER A 324 5.50 0.64 -16.60
N ILE A 325 6.33 0.50 -17.64
CA ILE A 325 7.49 1.37 -17.91
C ILE A 325 7.11 2.86 -18.03
N ASN A 326 5.87 3.16 -18.41
CA ASN A 326 5.36 4.53 -18.55
C ASN A 326 4.57 5.01 -17.32
N TYR A 327 4.65 4.32 -16.19
CA TYR A 327 3.93 4.71 -14.98
C TYR A 327 4.47 6.06 -14.45
N PRO A 328 3.62 7.07 -14.24
CA PRO A 328 4.04 8.39 -13.81
C PRO A 328 4.72 8.34 -12.44
N PHE A 329 5.64 9.27 -12.22
CA PHE A 329 6.39 9.39 -10.98
C PHE A 329 6.60 10.87 -10.65
N PHE A 330 6.88 11.15 -9.38
CA PHE A 330 7.14 12.50 -8.92
C PHE A 330 8.61 12.82 -9.06
N ILE A 331 8.89 14.05 -9.49
CA ILE A 331 10.23 14.64 -9.57
C ILE A 331 10.15 15.96 -8.78
N THR A 332 11.12 16.21 -7.93
CA THR A 332 11.17 17.47 -7.18
C THR A 332 11.72 18.60 -8.05
N LYS A 333 11.39 19.84 -7.69
CA LYS A 333 11.96 21.03 -8.36
C LYS A 333 13.50 21.02 -8.32
N LYS A 334 14.07 20.55 -7.20
CA LYS A 334 15.51 20.53 -6.98
C LYS A 334 16.22 19.55 -7.93
N GLU A 335 15.67 18.35 -8.10
CA GLU A 335 16.18 17.35 -9.06
C GLU A 335 16.23 17.92 -10.49
N VAL A 336 15.15 18.60 -10.91
CA VAL A 336 15.11 19.27 -12.21
C VAL A 336 16.21 20.33 -12.33
N GLU A 337 16.32 21.24 -11.36
CA GLU A 337 17.33 22.30 -11.36
C GLU A 337 18.76 21.74 -11.40
N VAL A 338 19.03 20.69 -10.63
CA VAL A 338 20.36 20.05 -10.58
C VAL A 338 20.67 19.35 -11.89
N SER A 339 19.71 18.65 -12.51
CA SER A 339 19.91 18.01 -13.81
C SER A 339 20.35 19.01 -14.90
N ILE A 340 19.73 20.20 -14.93
CA ILE A 340 20.04 21.26 -15.89
C ILE A 340 21.43 21.84 -15.61
N VAL A 341 21.76 22.12 -14.34
CA VAL A 341 23.05 22.70 -13.97
C VAL A 341 24.20 21.73 -14.27
N LYS A 342 24.04 20.44 -13.94
CA LYS A 342 25.05 19.41 -14.23
C LYS A 342 25.30 19.29 -15.73
N GLU A 343 24.24 19.20 -16.53
CA GLU A 343 24.36 19.14 -17.98
C GLU A 343 25.05 20.38 -18.57
N ALA A 344 24.67 21.59 -18.11
CA ALA A 344 25.29 22.84 -18.55
C ALA A 344 26.80 22.92 -18.21
N ASN A 345 27.23 22.25 -17.14
CA ASN A 345 28.64 22.14 -16.75
C ASN A 345 29.40 21.04 -17.50
N GLY A 346 28.72 20.27 -18.37
CA GLY A 346 29.29 19.10 -19.04
C GLY A 346 29.43 17.87 -18.13
N GLU A 347 28.74 17.87 -16.99
CA GLU A 347 28.69 16.75 -16.06
C GLU A 347 27.56 15.78 -16.44
N ILE A 348 27.71 14.51 -16.07
CA ILE A 348 26.76 13.47 -16.46
C ILE A 348 25.72 13.27 -15.36
N TYR A 349 24.49 13.76 -15.61
CA TYR A 349 23.33 13.48 -14.77
C TYR A 349 22.48 12.39 -15.42
N LYS A 350 22.06 11.39 -14.64
CA LYS A 350 21.23 10.27 -15.09
C LYS A 350 20.06 10.07 -14.14
N LEU A 351 18.88 9.81 -14.69
CA LEU A 351 17.75 9.27 -13.95
C LEU A 351 17.64 7.77 -14.21
N TYR A 352 17.75 6.98 -13.16
CA TYR A 352 17.53 5.54 -13.19
C TYR A 352 16.09 5.27 -12.78
N ARG A 353 15.25 4.92 -13.76
CA ARG A 353 13.88 4.52 -13.48
C ARG A 353 13.82 3.03 -13.22
N VAL A 354 13.64 2.67 -11.95
CA VAL A 354 13.37 1.30 -11.54
C VAL A 354 11.86 1.06 -11.60
N TYR A 355 11.42 0.10 -12.42
CA TYR A 355 10.00 -0.29 -12.54
C TYR A 355 9.85 -1.80 -12.48
N ASP A 356 8.61 -2.29 -12.30
CA ASP A 356 8.33 -3.71 -12.04
C ASP A 356 9.18 -4.21 -10.84
N PHE A 357 9.34 -3.35 -9.83
CA PHE A 357 10.19 -3.63 -8.67
C PHE A 357 9.49 -4.60 -7.72
N ASP A 358 10.07 -5.77 -7.55
CA ASP A 358 9.60 -6.80 -6.63
C ASP A 358 10.32 -6.63 -5.29
N LEU A 359 9.64 -6.01 -4.31
CA LEU A 359 10.15 -5.79 -2.95
C LEU A 359 10.59 -7.09 -2.27
N SER A 360 9.94 -8.22 -2.57
CA SER A 360 10.31 -9.50 -1.96
C SER A 360 11.62 -10.07 -2.49
N LYS A 361 12.02 -9.68 -3.71
CA LYS A 361 13.25 -10.11 -4.36
C LYS A 361 14.34 -9.04 -4.40
N GLY A 362 14.00 -7.79 -4.08
CA GLY A 362 14.88 -6.64 -4.23
C GLY A 362 15.39 -6.44 -5.66
N LYS A 363 14.56 -6.74 -6.67
CA LYS A 363 14.92 -6.68 -8.10
C LYS A 363 13.83 -5.98 -8.92
N GLY A 364 14.25 -5.24 -9.94
CA GLY A 364 13.36 -4.64 -10.94
C GLY A 364 14.09 -4.43 -12.27
N LYS A 365 13.44 -3.74 -13.20
CA LYS A 365 14.01 -3.35 -14.50
C LYS A 365 14.35 -1.86 -14.49
N ILE A 366 15.40 -1.49 -15.20
CA ILE A 366 15.92 -0.12 -15.24
C ILE A 366 15.93 0.40 -16.67
N TYR A 367 15.37 1.58 -16.89
CA TYR A 367 15.79 2.42 -18.03
C TYR A 367 16.50 3.66 -17.50
N ILE A 368 17.40 4.21 -18.33
CA ILE A 368 18.19 5.39 -18.02
C ILE A 368 17.76 6.53 -18.92
N SER A 369 17.47 7.69 -18.31
CA SER A 369 17.39 8.98 -19.02
C SER A 369 18.63 9.79 -18.66
N GLN A 370 19.34 10.34 -19.64
CA GLN A 370 20.53 11.16 -19.42
C GLN A 370 20.26 12.63 -19.74
N GLY A 371 20.86 13.53 -18.95
CA GLY A 371 20.83 14.97 -19.17
C GLY A 371 19.70 15.68 -18.43
N SER A 372 19.28 16.82 -18.97
CA SER A 372 18.16 17.61 -18.44
C SER A 372 16.87 16.79 -18.39
N LEU A 373 16.25 16.71 -17.20
CA LEU A 373 15.00 15.98 -17.03
C LEU A 373 13.84 16.55 -17.87
N LEU A 374 13.91 17.84 -18.22
CA LEU A 374 12.88 18.49 -19.05
C LEU A 374 12.95 18.05 -20.52
N ASP A 375 14.09 17.54 -20.96
CA ASP A 375 14.29 17.10 -22.34
C ASP A 375 13.66 15.72 -22.54
N SER A 376 13.77 14.84 -21.55
CA SER A 376 13.22 13.48 -21.59
C SER A 376 11.78 13.36 -21.08
N PHE A 377 11.35 14.19 -20.12
CA PHE A 377 10.03 14.06 -19.48
C PHE A 377 9.11 15.25 -19.76
N ASN A 378 7.79 15.02 -19.66
CA ASN A 378 6.78 16.07 -19.67
C ASN A 378 6.40 16.39 -18.22
N CYS A 379 7.10 17.34 -17.60
CA CYS A 379 6.92 17.68 -16.19
C CYS A 379 5.77 18.70 -16.03
N ILE A 380 4.74 18.33 -15.28
CA ILE A 380 3.63 19.22 -14.91
C ILE A 380 3.83 19.67 -13.45
N PRO A 381 3.83 20.98 -13.14
CA PRO A 381 3.94 21.45 -11.76
C PRO A 381 2.69 21.04 -10.95
N GLU A 382 2.88 20.27 -9.88
CA GLU A 382 1.76 19.84 -9.02
C GLU A 382 1.64 20.64 -7.70
N VAL A 383 2.73 21.26 -7.22
CA VAL A 383 2.75 21.92 -5.90
C VAL A 383 3.33 23.34 -6.01
N TYR A 384 2.56 24.33 -5.54
CA TYR A 384 2.97 25.75 -5.51
C TYR A 384 3.21 26.21 -4.08
N LYS A 385 4.35 26.89 -3.85
CA LYS A 385 4.63 27.60 -2.59
C LYS A 385 4.15 29.05 -2.72
N ALA A 386 3.30 29.49 -1.81
CA ALA A 386 2.88 30.89 -1.70
C ALA A 386 3.48 31.54 -0.46
N SER A 387 3.96 32.77 -0.59
CA SER A 387 4.37 33.64 0.52
C SER A 387 3.87 35.06 0.27
N LYS A 388 3.68 35.84 1.34
CA LYS A 388 3.30 37.26 1.27
C LYS A 388 4.51 38.17 1.26
#